data_AF-A0A920TM54-F1
#
_entry.id   AF-A0A920TM54-F1
#
_cell.length_a   1.000
_cell.length_b   1.000
_cell.length_c   1.000
_cell.angle_alpha   90.00
_cell.angle_beta   90.00
_cell.angle_gamma   90.00
#
_symmetry.space_group_name_H-M   'P 1'
#
loop_
_entity.id
_entity.type
_entity.pdbx_description
1 polymer ?
#
loop_
_entity_poly.entity_id
_entity_poly.type
_entity_poly.pdbx_seq_one_letter_code
_entity_poly.pdbx_strand_id
1 'polypeptide(L)'
;MPIKNIEDNFISKNNIPKHIAIIMDGNGRWAKAHSLPRIAGHKEGIDSVRAITKKCGDIGVKHLSLYTFSSENWHRPKNEVKA
;
A
#
# COMPACT_ATOMS: atom_id res chain seq x y z
N MET A 1 -3.84 -36.74 11.39
CA MET A 1 -3.02 -35.62 11.90
C MET A 1 -3.44 -34.36 11.17
N PRO A 2 -3.95 -33.31 11.83
CA PRO A 2 -4.25 -32.08 11.12
C PRO A 2 -2.95 -31.34 10.81
N ILE A 3 -2.83 -30.90 9.57
CA ILE A 3 -1.73 -30.09 9.05
C ILE A 3 -1.70 -28.78 9.85
N LYS A 4 -0.59 -28.52 10.56
CA LYS A 4 -0.34 -27.22 11.19
C LYS A 4 -0.20 -26.19 10.06
N ASN A 5 -1.16 -25.29 9.92
CA ASN A 5 -0.97 -24.08 9.12
C ASN A 5 0.22 -23.31 9.70
N ILE A 6 1.31 -23.28 8.95
CA ILE A 6 2.44 -22.39 9.17
C ILE A 6 1.97 -21.04 8.64
N GLU A 7 1.50 -20.12 9.49
CA GLU A 7 1.42 -18.68 9.16
C GLU A 7 0.84 -17.86 10.32
N ASP A 8 1.42 -18.01 11.51
CA ASP A 8 1.30 -16.98 12.56
C ASP A 8 2.67 -16.89 13.23
N ASN A 9 3.64 -16.28 12.55
CA ASN A 9 4.81 -15.74 13.24
C ASN A 9 4.29 -14.60 14.10
N PHE A 10 3.87 -14.93 15.32
CA PHE A 10 3.44 -13.98 16.33
C PHE A 10 4.50 -12.90 16.46
N ILE A 11 4.24 -11.72 15.91
CA ILE A 11 4.96 -10.52 16.33
C ILE A 11 4.62 -10.41 17.80
N SER A 12 5.60 -10.72 18.67
CA SER A 12 5.52 -10.44 20.10
C SER A 12 4.93 -9.04 20.24
N LYS A 13 3.86 -8.88 21.05
CA LYS A 13 3.21 -7.57 21.22
C LYS A 13 4.20 -6.45 21.57
N ASN A 14 5.36 -6.81 22.12
CA ASN A 14 6.45 -5.89 22.47
C ASN A 14 7.30 -5.43 21.27
N ASN A 15 7.14 -6.01 20.08
CA ASN A 15 7.93 -5.74 18.87
C ASN A 15 7.12 -5.07 17.75
N ILE A 16 5.90 -4.60 18.02
CA ILE A 16 5.12 -3.87 17.02
C ILE A 16 5.68 -2.44 16.88
N PRO A 17 6.07 -2.00 15.67
CA PRO A 17 6.50 -0.62 15.45
C PRO A 17 5.39 0.36 15.81
N LYS A 18 5.75 1.43 16.55
CA LYS A 18 4.81 2.52 16.83
C LYS A 18 4.46 3.30 15.57
N HIS A 19 5.39 3.40 14.62
CA HIS A 19 5.23 4.15 13.38
C HIS A 19 5.82 3.39 12.20
N ILE A 20 5.05 3.30 11.11
CA ILE A 20 5.50 2.79 9.81
C ILE A 20 5.37 3.91 8.78
N ALA A 21 6.40 4.10 7.96
CA ALA A 21 6.36 4.96 6.78
C ALA A 21 6.53 4.11 5.52
N ILE A 22 5.69 4.33 4.51
CA ILE A 22 5.68 3.58 3.25
C ILE A 22 5.72 4.53 2.08
N ILE A 23 6.62 4.27 1.14
CA ILE A 23 6.64 4.91 -0.18
C ILE A 23 5.81 4.04 -1.12
N MET A 24 4.68 4.56 -1.59
CA MET A 24 3.77 3.80 -2.45
C MET A 24 4.15 3.95 -3.92
N ASP A 25 5.23 3.27 -4.33
CA ASP A 25 5.68 3.23 -5.71
C ASP A 25 5.18 1.97 -6.44
N GLY A 26 5.15 2.02 -7.77
CA GLY A 26 4.93 0.85 -8.61
C GLY A 26 3.56 0.76 -9.28
N ASN A 27 2.59 1.57 -8.90
CA ASN A 27 1.23 1.56 -9.49
C ASN A 27 1.22 1.62 -11.03
N GLY A 28 2.06 2.49 -11.62
CA GLY A 28 2.19 2.59 -13.07
C GLY A 28 2.85 1.37 -13.72
N ARG A 29 3.83 0.74 -13.04
CA ARG A 29 4.47 -0.50 -13.52
C ARG A 29 3.52 -1.68 -13.41
N TRP A 30 2.72 -1.75 -12.34
CA TRP A 30 1.67 -2.74 -12.15
C TRP A 30 0.64 -2.67 -13.28
N ALA A 31 0.12 -1.48 -13.60
CA ALA A 31 -0.83 -1.31 -14.69
C ALA A 31 -0.24 -1.75 -16.04
N LYS A 32 1.02 -1.39 -16.32
CA LYS A 32 1.73 -1.81 -17.53
C LYS A 32 1.87 -3.34 -17.62
N ALA A 33 2.22 -3.99 -16.52
CA ALA A 33 2.38 -5.45 -16.46
C ALA A 33 1.07 -6.20 -16.74
N HIS A 34 -0.07 -5.59 -16.43
CA HIS A 34 -1.40 -6.15 -16.66
C HIS A 34 -2.04 -5.68 -17.98
N SER A 35 -1.29 -4.98 -18.84
CA SER A 35 -1.82 -4.35 -20.07
C SER A 35 -3.00 -3.41 -19.82
N LEU A 36 -3.03 -2.76 -18.65
CA LEU A 36 -4.08 -1.84 -18.24
C LEU A 36 -3.66 -0.37 -18.38
N PRO A 37 -4.62 0.56 -18.56
CA PRO A 37 -4.32 1.98 -18.52
C PRO A 37 -3.79 2.41 -17.15
N ARG A 38 -2.95 3.45 -17.11
CA ARG A 38 -2.29 3.94 -15.89
C ARG A 38 -3.27 4.29 -14.75
N ILE A 39 -4.47 4.75 -15.08
CA ILE A 39 -5.55 5.03 -14.13
C ILE A 39 -5.97 3.79 -13.33
N ALA A 40 -5.89 2.59 -13.91
CA ALA A 40 -6.17 1.34 -13.20
C ALA A 40 -5.15 1.10 -12.09
N GLY A 41 -3.87 1.40 -12.35
CA GLY A 41 -2.83 1.33 -11.32
C GLY A 41 -3.06 2.30 -10.16
N HIS A 42 -3.64 3.48 -10.42
CA HIS A 42 -4.02 4.40 -9.34
C HIS A 42 -5.16 3.84 -8.49
N LYS A 43 -6.15 3.19 -9.11
CA LYS A 43 -7.24 2.50 -8.40
C LYS A 43 -6.71 1.37 -7.51
N GLU A 44 -5.81 0.53 -8.02
CA GLU A 44 -5.15 -0.51 -7.21
C GLU A 44 -4.33 0.07 -6.05
N GLY A 45 -3.72 1.24 -6.27
CA GLY A 45 -3.04 1.98 -5.21
C GLY A 45 -3.99 2.30 -4.05
N ILE A 46 -5.23 2.67 -4.32
CA ILE A 46 -6.26 2.95 -3.30
C ILE A 46 -6.61 1.68 -2.53
N ASP A 47 -6.77 0.55 -3.22
CA ASP A 47 -7.09 -0.72 -2.55
C ASP A 47 -5.93 -1.22 -1.69
N SER A 48 -4.69 -1.01 -2.15
CA SER A 48 -3.49 -1.27 -1.37
C SER A 48 -3.44 -0.42 -0.09
N VAL A 49 -3.75 0.88 -0.18
CA VAL A 49 -3.85 1.78 0.99
C VAL A 49 -4.86 1.25 2.00
N ARG A 50 -6.05 0.86 1.53
CA ARG A 50 -7.11 0.33 2.40
C ARG A 50 -6.65 -0.94 3.12
N ALA A 51 -6.05 -1.88 2.39
CA ALA A 51 -5.56 -3.14 2.95
C ALA A 51 -4.47 -2.90 4.02
N ILE A 52 -3.49 -2.06 3.73
CA ILE A 52 -2.40 -1.73 4.66
C ILE A 52 -2.95 -1.02 5.90
N THR A 53 -3.82 -0.03 5.72
CA THR A 53 -4.40 0.74 6.83
C THR A 53 -5.18 -0.16 7.78
N LYS A 54 -6.03 -1.05 7.22
CA LYS A 54 -6.76 -2.04 8.00
C LYS A 54 -5.80 -2.95 8.78
N LYS A 55 -4.78 -3.49 8.10
CA LYS A 55 -3.82 -4.39 8.74
C LYS A 55 -3.02 -3.71 9.85
N CYS A 56 -2.58 -2.46 9.65
CA CYS A 56 -1.93 -1.65 10.68
C CYS A 56 -2.82 -1.46 11.91
N GLY A 57 -4.12 -1.24 11.71
CA GLY A 57 -5.12 -1.20 12.78
C GLY A 57 -5.23 -2.53 13.52
N ASP A 58 -5.37 -3.64 12.78
CA ASP A 58 -5.51 -4.99 13.34
C ASP A 58 -4.30 -5.41 14.18
N ILE A 59 -3.08 -5.05 13.76
CA ILE A 59 -1.84 -5.38 14.47
C ILE A 59 -1.43 -4.33 15.52
N GLY A 60 -2.12 -3.19 15.61
CA GLY A 60 -1.89 -2.18 16.65
C GLY A 60 -0.77 -1.16 16.38
N VAL A 61 -0.37 -0.95 15.12
CA VAL A 61 0.52 0.16 14.73
C VAL A 61 -0.19 1.49 15.01
N LYS A 62 0.49 2.41 15.69
CA LYS A 62 -0.11 3.68 16.15
C LYS A 62 -0.10 4.78 15.10
N HIS A 63 0.93 4.80 14.26
CA HIS A 63 1.10 5.81 13.23
C HIS A 63 1.46 5.15 11.90
N LEU A 64 0.81 5.59 10.82
CA LEU A 64 1.10 5.17 9.46
C LEU A 64 1.27 6.42 8.59
N SER A 65 2.43 6.55 7.97
CA SER A 65 2.71 7.59 6.98
C SER A 65 2.80 6.96 5.60
N LEU A 66 1.98 7.43 4.66
CA LEU A 66 1.98 6.93 3.29
C LEU A 66 2.40 8.07 2.38
N TYR A 67 3.45 7.84 1.59
CA TYR A 67 3.83 8.76 0.53
C TYR A 67 3.12 8.34 -0.75
N THR A 68 1.96 8.95 -0.98
CA THR A 68 0.99 8.55 -2.02
C THR A 68 1.01 9.46 -3.24
N PHE A 69 1.58 10.67 -3.12
CA PHE A 69 1.66 11.65 -4.19
C PHE A 69 2.83 12.62 -3.94
N SER A 70 3.74 12.78 -4.90
CA SER A 70 4.81 13.79 -4.84
C SER A 70 4.43 15.07 -5.58
N SER A 71 5.01 16.20 -5.17
CA SER A 71 4.90 17.48 -5.89
C SER A 71 5.53 17.43 -7.29
N GLU A 72 6.36 16.44 -7.60
CA GLU A 72 6.92 16.25 -8.96
C GLU A 72 5.89 15.63 -9.93
N ASN A 73 4.82 14.98 -9.42
CA ASN A 73 3.76 14.41 -10.26
C ASN A 73 2.89 15.47 -10.96
N TRP A 74 2.95 16.74 -10.55
CA TRP A 74 2.23 17.84 -11.21
C TRP A 74 2.75 18.17 -12.62
N HIS A 75 3.95 17.70 -12.98
CA HIS A 75 4.47 17.81 -14.35
C HIS A 75 3.92 16.75 -15.32
N ARG A 76 3.11 15.81 -14.83
CA ARG A 76 2.42 14.83 -15.70
C ARG A 76 1.30 15.54 -16.47
N PRO A 77 1.01 15.10 -17.72
CA PRO A 77 -0.02 15.72 -18.54
C PRO A 77 -1.35 15.83 -17.78
N LYS A 78 -2.04 16.98 -17.95
CA LYS A 78 -3.24 17.39 -17.16
C LYS A 78 -4.33 16.33 -17.03
N ASN A 79 -4.38 15.37 -17.95
CA ASN A 79 -5.34 14.26 -17.94
C ASN A 79 -5.08 13.23 -16.82
N GLU A 80 -3.89 13.17 -16.23
CA GLU A 80 -3.56 12.26 -15.11
C GLU A 80 -3.83 12.89 -13.73
N VAL A 81 -3.99 14.21 -13.65
CA VAL A 81 -4.07 14.97 -12.39
C VAL A 81 -5.51 15.13 -11.87
N LYS A 82 -6.53 14.80 -12.69
CA LYS A 82 -7.97 14.94 -12.34
C LYS A 82 -8.65 13.64 -11.87
N ALA A 83 -7.87 12.62 -11.50
CA ALA A 83 -8.37 11.33 -11.04
C ALA A 83 -8.72 11.34 -9.54
#